data_AF-A0A6J7ASM8-F1
#
_entry.id   AF-A0A6J7ASM8-F1
#
_cell.length_a   1.000
_cell.length_b   1.000
_cell.length_c   1.000
_cell.angle_alpha   90.00
_cell.angle_beta   90.00
_cell.angle_gamma   90.00
#
_symmetry.space_group_name_H-M   'P 1'
#
loop_
_entity.id
_entity.type
_entity.pdbx_description
1 polymer ?
#
loop_
_entity_poly.entity_id
_entity_poly.type
_entity_poly.pdbx_seq_one_letter_code
_entity_poly.pdbx_strand_id
1 'polypeptide(L)'
;MLAAKTTVPVLGVPVPGRHLAGQDSLYSIVQMPAGIPVATFAIGEAGATNAALFAVALLAATDDALATKLTEYRSARHHQASTSTLPPA
;
A
#
# COMPACT_ATOMS: atom_id res chain seq x y z
N MET A 1 16.04 -6.95 9.36
CA MET A 1 14.97 -7.66 8.61
C MET A 1 13.83 -7.99 9.56
N LEU A 2 12.71 -7.26 9.47
CA LEU A 2 11.56 -7.42 10.39
C LEU A 2 10.81 -8.74 10.16
N ALA A 3 10.43 -9.05 8.92
CA ALA A 3 9.63 -10.23 8.58
C ALA A 3 10.28 -11.57 8.97
N ALA A 4 11.62 -11.63 9.01
CA ALA A 4 12.36 -12.82 9.44
C ALA A 4 12.30 -13.08 10.96
N LYS A 5 11.72 -12.16 11.74
CA LYS A 5 11.71 -12.17 13.20
C LYS A 5 10.31 -12.09 13.81
N THR A 6 9.27 -12.07 12.99
CA THR A 6 7.89 -11.98 13.46
C THR A 6 6.95 -12.73 12.52
N THR A 7 5.84 -13.21 13.06
CA THR A 7 4.72 -13.76 12.28
C THR A 7 3.66 -12.71 11.96
N VAL A 8 3.78 -11.50 12.52
CA VAL A 8 2.90 -10.36 12.18
C VAL A 8 3.16 -9.95 10.72
N PRO A 9 2.11 -9.71 9.91
CA PRO A 9 2.28 -9.27 8.52
C PRO A 9 3.15 -8.01 8.40
N VAL A 10 4.16 -8.06 7.53
CA VAL A 10 5.05 -6.92 7.25
C VAL A 10 4.72 -6.33 5.89
N LEU A 11 4.47 -5.03 5.88
CA LEU A 11 4.13 -4.23 4.70
C LEU A 11 5.33 -3.35 4.32
N GLY A 12 5.90 -3.57 3.15
CA GLY A 12 7.11 -2.89 2.66
C GLY A 12 6.78 -1.79 1.65
N VAL A 13 7.31 -0.58 1.88
CA VAL A 13 7.18 0.57 0.98
C VAL A 13 8.57 0.98 0.50
N PRO A 14 8.90 0.79 -0.79
CA PRO A 14 10.17 1.24 -1.34
C PRO A 14 10.28 2.77 -1.33
N VAL A 15 11.34 3.30 -0.73
CA VAL A 15 11.62 4.74 -0.73
C VAL A 15 12.41 5.09 -2.00
N PRO A 16 12.04 6.15 -2.74
CA PRO A 16 12.75 6.55 -3.96
C PRO A 16 14.20 6.93 -3.62
N GLY A 17 15.15 6.31 -4.35
CA GLY A 17 16.57 6.62 -4.28
C GLY A 17 16.99 7.69 -5.29
N ARG A 18 18.15 8.33 -5.07
CA ARG A 18 18.66 9.42 -5.90
C ARG A 18 18.99 9.02 -7.34
N HIS A 19 19.53 7.81 -7.54
CA HIS A 19 20.13 7.40 -8.81
C HIS A 19 19.26 6.45 -9.62
N LEU A 20 18.45 5.62 -8.94
CA LEU A 20 17.68 4.54 -9.57
C LEU A 20 16.17 4.71 -9.38
N ALA A 21 15.72 5.90 -8.97
CA ALA A 21 14.31 6.23 -8.74
C ALA A 21 13.56 5.20 -7.86
N GLY A 22 14.27 4.50 -6.97
CA GLY A 22 13.71 3.48 -6.08
C GLY A 22 13.62 2.07 -6.64
N GLN A 23 14.17 1.78 -7.83
CA GLN A 23 14.22 0.40 -8.35
C GLN A 23 15.09 -0.51 -7.48
N ASP A 24 16.20 0.01 -6.95
CA ASP A 24 17.03 -0.62 -5.93
C ASP A 24 16.25 -0.90 -4.64
N SER A 25 15.54 0.10 -4.13
CA SER A 25 14.65 -0.07 -2.98
C SER A 25 13.55 -1.10 -3.24
N LEU A 26 12.97 -1.12 -4.44
CA LEU A 26 11.94 -2.09 -4.81
C LEU A 26 12.49 -3.51 -4.78
N TYR A 27 13.60 -3.75 -5.48
CA TYR A 27 14.19 -5.09 -5.55
C TYR A 27 14.76 -5.58 -4.22
N SER A 28 15.26 -4.70 -3.36
CA SER A 28 15.70 -5.07 -2.02
C SER A 28 14.56 -5.48 -1.07
N ILE A 29 13.30 -5.14 -1.39
CA ILE A 29 12.13 -5.46 -0.57
C ILE A 29 11.30 -6.59 -1.18
N VAL A 30 11.00 -6.54 -2.49
CA VAL A 30 10.01 -7.44 -3.12
C VAL A 30 10.58 -8.84 -3.41
N GLN A 31 11.88 -8.96 -3.65
CA GLN A 31 12.53 -10.22 -4.06
C GLN A 31 12.87 -11.13 -2.86
N MET A 32 11.93 -11.28 -1.93
CA MET A 32 12.10 -12.18 -0.79
C MET A 32 12.10 -13.65 -1.24
N PRO A 33 13.05 -14.48 -0.79
CA PRO A 33 13.00 -15.92 -1.02
C PRO A 33 11.75 -16.56 -0.39
N ALA A 34 11.36 -17.73 -0.90
CA ALA A 34 10.24 -18.49 -0.36
C ALA A 34 10.41 -18.77 1.15
N GLY A 35 9.33 -18.55 1.91
CA GLY A 35 9.28 -18.80 3.36
C GLY A 35 9.16 -17.55 4.23
N ILE A 36 9.71 -16.40 3.81
CA ILE A 36 9.64 -15.13 4.58
C ILE A 36 8.99 -14.04 3.70
N PRO A 37 7.65 -13.92 3.66
CA PRO A 37 6.97 -12.98 2.78
C PRO A 37 7.03 -11.53 3.29
N VAL A 38 7.04 -10.59 2.35
CA VAL A 38 6.81 -9.15 2.60
C VAL A 38 5.82 -8.63 1.54
N ALA A 39 4.69 -8.07 1.97
CA ALA A 39 3.75 -7.45 1.04
C ALA A 39 4.32 -6.10 0.59
N THR A 40 4.72 -6.00 -0.68
CA THR A 40 5.43 -4.81 -1.20
C THR A 40 4.49 -3.94 -2.02
N PHE A 41 4.55 -2.63 -1.80
CA PHE A 41 3.71 -1.63 -2.47
C PHE A 41 4.52 -0.79 -3.46
N ALA A 42 3.86 0.16 -4.14
CA ALA A 42 4.49 1.07 -5.08
C ALA A 42 5.63 1.88 -4.45
N ILE A 43 6.52 2.43 -5.27
CA ILE A 43 7.61 3.29 -4.79
C ILE A 43 7.02 4.63 -4.31
N GLY A 44 7.45 5.12 -3.14
CA GLY A 44 7.13 6.45 -2.63
C GLY A 44 5.74 6.59 -1.98
N GLU A 45 5.19 7.81 -2.04
CA GLU A 45 3.97 8.20 -1.30
C GLU A 45 2.73 7.40 -1.66
N ALA A 46 2.57 7.04 -2.94
CA ALA A 46 1.49 6.19 -3.39
C ALA A 46 1.55 4.80 -2.70
N GLY A 47 2.76 4.25 -2.56
CA GLY A 47 2.98 3.00 -1.83
C GLY A 47 2.70 3.13 -0.34
N ALA A 48 3.14 4.23 0.29
CA ALA A 48 2.87 4.50 1.69
C ALA A 48 1.36 4.57 1.98
N THR A 49 0.62 5.27 1.13
CA THR A 49 -0.84 5.39 1.21
C THR A 49 -1.50 4.02 1.06
N ASN A 50 -1.08 3.24 0.06
CA ASN A 50 -1.65 1.92 -0.20
C ASN A 50 -1.29 0.90 0.88
N ALA A 51 -0.10 0.97 1.47
CA ALA A 51 0.29 0.13 2.60
C ALA A 51 -0.59 0.41 3.83
N ALA A 52 -0.87 1.68 4.12
CA ALA A 52 -1.79 2.06 5.19
C ALA A 52 -3.22 1.56 4.92
N LEU A 53 -3.73 1.75 3.70
CA LEU A 53 -5.06 1.25 3.31
C LEU A 53 -5.14 -0.28 3.34
N PHE A 54 -4.06 -0.98 2.99
CA PHE A 54 -3.98 -2.43 3.09
C PHE A 54 -3.97 -2.91 4.55
N ALA A 55 -3.24 -2.21 5.43
CA ALA A 55 -3.31 -2.48 6.86
C ALA A 55 -4.73 -2.29 7.41
N VAL A 56 -5.42 -1.21 7.01
CA VAL A 56 -6.85 -1.02 7.37
C VAL A 56 -7.72 -2.15 6.82
N ALA A 57 -7.48 -2.62 5.60
CA ALA A 57 -8.22 -3.74 5.03
C ALA A 57 -8.00 -5.06 5.79
N LEU A 58 -6.78 -5.32 6.29
CA LEU A 58 -6.50 -6.47 7.15
C LEU A 58 -7.27 -6.37 8.47
N LEU A 59 -7.29 -5.20 9.10
CA LEU A 59 -8.00 -4.96 10.36
C LEU A 59 -9.53 -5.02 10.19
N ALA A 60 -10.04 -4.48 9.09
CA ALA A 60 -11.46 -4.48 8.74
C ALA A 60 -12.04 -5.88 8.57
N ALA A 61 -11.22 -6.92 8.38
CA ALA A 61 -11.67 -8.30 8.31
C ALA A 61 -12.39 -8.77 9.61
N THR A 62 -12.11 -8.11 10.73
CA THR A 62 -12.70 -8.43 12.04
C THR A 62 -13.25 -7.19 12.78
N ASP A 63 -13.32 -6.04 12.11
CA ASP A 63 -13.78 -4.77 12.67
C ASP A 63 -14.78 -4.12 11.70
N ASP A 64 -16.08 -4.25 12.01
CA ASP A 64 -17.17 -3.74 11.17
C ASP A 64 -17.14 -2.21 11.04
N ALA A 65 -16.64 -1.50 12.06
CA ALA A 65 -16.52 -0.04 12.00
C ALA A 65 -15.43 0.37 11.01
N LEU A 66 -14.30 -0.33 10.99
CA LEU A 66 -13.26 -0.13 9.98
C LEU A 66 -13.72 -0.57 8.59
N ALA A 67 -14.46 -1.67 8.46
CA ALA A 67 -15.01 -2.14 7.19
C ALA A 67 -15.95 -1.09 6.57
N THR A 68 -16.82 -0.49 7.39
CA THR A 68 -17.71 0.59 6.99
C THR A 68 -16.91 1.81 6.51
N LYS A 69 -15.95 2.29 7.32
CA LYS A 69 -15.08 3.44 6.95
C LYS A 69 -14.29 3.20 5.65
N LEU A 70 -13.77 1.99 5.45
CA LEU A 70 -13.03 1.64 4.23
C LEU A 70 -13.95 1.65 3.00
N THR A 71 -15.20 1.20 3.15
CA THR A 71 -16.20 1.22 2.09
C THR A 71 -16.59 2.66 1.72
N GLU A 72 -16.84 3.50 2.72
CA GLU A 72 -17.11 4.93 2.54
C GLU A 72 -15.95 5.63 1.84
N TYR A 73 -14.70 5.38 2.27
CA TYR A 73 -13.51 5.93 1.64
C TYR A 73 -13.44 5.58 0.15
N ARG A 74 -13.68 4.31 -0.21
CA ARG A 74 -13.67 3.84 -1.61
C ARG A 74 -14.81 4.44 -2.43
N SER A 75 -16.01 4.54 -1.85
CA SER A 75 -17.16 5.18 -2.50
C SER A 75 -16.88 6.66 -2.81
N ALA A 76 -16.28 7.39 -1.87
CA ALA A 76 -15.90 8.78 -2.07
C ALA A 76 -14.86 8.95 -3.20
N ARG A 77 -13.88 8.04 -3.31
CA ARG A 77 -12.91 8.04 -4.43
C ARG A 77 -13.57 7.76 -5.77
N HIS A 78 -14.47 6.79 -5.83
CA HIS A 78 -15.26 6.51 -7.04
C HIS A 78 -16.08 7.73 -7.45
N HIS A 79 -16.80 8.35 -6.50
CA HIS A 79 -17.59 9.54 -6.76
C HIS A 79 -16.73 10.67 -7.34
N GLN A 80 -15.60 10.97 -6.70
CA GLN A 80 -14.65 11.99 -7.16
C GLN A 80 -14.16 11.75 -8.59
N ALA A 81 -13.85 10.50 -8.94
CA ALA A 81 -13.42 10.16 -10.30
C ALA A 81 -14.57 10.34 -11.31
N SER A 82 -15.77 9.86 -10.98
CA SER A 82 -16.94 9.91 -11.86
C SER A 82 -17.43 11.33 -12.16
N THR A 83 -17.15 12.29 -11.28
CA THR A 83 -17.57 13.70 -11.42
C THR A 83 -16.45 14.62 -11.90
N SER A 84 -15.25 14.08 -12.15
CA SER A 84 -14.14 14.87 -12.63
C SER A 84 -14.39 15.39 -14.06
N THR A 85 -14.03 16.64 -14.31
CA THR A 85 -14.08 17.26 -15.64
C THR A 85 -12.67 17.37 -16.21
N LEU A 86 -12.55 17.26 -17.53
CA LEU A 86 -11.26 17.46 -18.20
C LEU A 86 -10.89 18.95 -18.17
N PRO A 87 -9.60 19.29 -17.97
CA PRO A 87 -9.14 20.66 -18.14
C PRO A 87 -9.38 21.11 -19.60
N PRO A 88 -9.59 22.42 -19.84
CA PRO A 88 -9.69 22.95 -21.19
C PRO A 88 -8.39 22.66 -21.97
N ALA A 89 -8.54 22.46 -23.28
CA ALA A 89 -7.44 22.16 -24.20
C ALA A 89 -6.43 23.30 -24.33
#